data_AF-A0A180GZ16-F1
#
_entry.id   AF-A0A180GZ16-F1
#
_cell.length_a   1.000
_cell.length_b   1.000
_cell.length_c   1.000
_cell.angle_alpha   90.00
_cell.angle_beta   90.00
_cell.angle_gamma   90.00
#
_symmetry.space_group_name_H-M   'P 1'
#
loop_
_entity.id
_entity.type
_entity.pdbx_description
1 polymer ?
#
loop_
_entity_poly.entity_id
_entity_poly.type
_entity_poly.pdbx_seq_one_letter_code
_entity_poly.pdbx_strand_id
1 'polypeptide(L)'
;MRTAYLKTFVKNATGDLLSVFHSLAHAVDAQLNAVHESIGSDTVKTLVSFPKSFILLLGKVSSFSIKEAINQFKQILKLDPTKPCSQTLTKGIGIPCAHRILELLEDGSHLTPEDFHPQWHLRYNPKFVKTDEPELDLDAEMKKITLSLGHEEPEQLATIINQIHQIVAGTNTMSRQIPKVGHP
;
A
#
# COMPACT_ATOMS: atom_id res chain seq x y z
N MET A 1 -18.78 7.45 -18.79
CA MET A 1 -20.04 6.69 -18.84
C MET A 1 -21.13 7.20 -17.87
N ARG A 2 -20.81 7.77 -16.70
CA ARG A 2 -21.82 8.19 -15.69
C ARG A 2 -22.65 9.45 -16.03
N THR A 3 -22.11 10.42 -16.76
CA THR A 3 -22.81 11.67 -17.09
C THR A 3 -23.86 11.52 -18.20
N ALA A 4 -23.71 10.52 -19.07
CA ALA A 4 -24.65 10.27 -20.17
C ALA A 4 -25.99 9.72 -19.66
N TYR A 5 -25.96 8.79 -18.70
CA TYR A 5 -27.14 8.17 -18.10
C TYR A 5 -28.01 9.19 -17.35
N LEU A 6 -27.40 10.04 -16.52
CA LEU A 6 -28.10 11.11 -15.80
C LEU A 6 -28.83 12.07 -16.76
N LYS A 7 -28.16 12.47 -17.86
CA LYS A 7 -28.78 13.33 -18.87
C LYS A 7 -29.97 12.67 -19.58
N THR A 8 -29.91 11.36 -19.84
CA THR A 8 -31.02 10.65 -20.49
C THR A 8 -32.19 10.45 -19.53
N PHE A 9 -31.89 10.16 -18.25
CA PHE A 9 -32.89 9.97 -17.21
C PHE A 9 -33.69 11.25 -16.92
N VAL A 10 -33.00 12.38 -16.74
CA VAL A 10 -33.66 13.69 -16.53
C VAL A 10 -34.47 14.11 -17.75
N LYS A 11 -33.99 13.83 -18.96
CA LYS A 11 -34.67 14.20 -20.21
C LYS A 11 -35.97 13.41 -20.45
N ASN A 12 -36.07 12.20 -19.91
CA ASN A 12 -37.18 11.27 -20.17
C ASN A 12 -38.16 11.15 -18.99
N ALA A 13 -37.90 11.81 -17.86
CA ALA A 13 -38.77 11.76 -16.70
C ALA A 13 -39.95 12.74 -16.85
N THR A 14 -41.18 12.23 -16.76
CA THR A 14 -42.43 12.97 -17.03
C THR A 14 -43.20 13.40 -15.78
N GLY A 15 -42.60 13.30 -14.60
CA GLY A 15 -43.25 13.60 -13.31
C GLY A 15 -42.88 14.95 -12.69
N ASP A 16 -43.51 15.31 -11.57
CA ASP A 16 -43.13 16.49 -10.79
C ASP A 16 -41.68 16.34 -10.26
N LEU A 17 -40.99 17.45 -10.08
CA LEU A 17 -39.57 17.48 -9.70
C LEU A 17 -39.27 16.60 -8.47
N LEU A 18 -40.17 16.55 -7.48
CA LEU A 18 -40.06 15.69 -6.30
C LEU A 18 -40.04 14.20 -6.69
N SER A 19 -40.91 13.80 -7.62
CA SER A 19 -40.97 12.42 -8.13
C SER A 19 -39.73 12.06 -8.93
N VAL A 20 -39.13 13.01 -9.66
CA VAL A 20 -37.85 12.82 -10.36
C VAL A 20 -36.70 12.63 -9.37
N PHE A 21 -36.66 13.41 -8.28
CA PHE A 21 -35.65 13.24 -7.23
C PHE A 21 -35.77 11.91 -6.49
N HIS A 22 -36.99 11.48 -6.15
CA HIS A 22 -37.22 10.16 -5.53
C HIS A 22 -36.81 9.02 -6.47
N SER A 23 -37.14 9.14 -7.76
CA SER A 23 -36.76 8.15 -8.77
C SER A 23 -35.24 8.08 -8.96
N LEU A 24 -34.55 9.23 -8.87
CA LEU A 24 -33.09 9.29 -8.93
C LEU A 24 -32.45 8.67 -7.68
N ALA A 25 -32.96 8.97 -6.48
CA ALA A 25 -32.48 8.38 -5.24
C ALA A 25 -32.59 6.84 -5.28
N HIS A 26 -33.76 6.32 -5.68
CA HIS A 26 -33.96 4.89 -5.89
C HIS A 26 -33.02 4.28 -6.94
N ALA A 27 -32.75 4.99 -8.03
CA ALA A 27 -31.81 4.50 -9.06
C ALA A 27 -30.36 4.47 -8.57
N VAL A 28 -29.96 5.38 -7.68
CA VAL A 28 -28.64 5.37 -7.04
C VAL A 28 -28.56 4.23 -6.02
N ASP A 29 -29.58 4.07 -5.18
CA ASP A 29 -29.64 2.98 -4.19
C ASP A 29 -29.63 1.61 -4.86
N ALA A 30 -30.38 1.45 -5.96
CA ALA A 30 -30.38 0.22 -6.75
C ALA A 30 -29.01 -0.08 -7.36
N GLN A 31 -28.30 0.95 -7.85
CA GLN A 31 -26.94 0.78 -8.35
C GLN A 31 -25.95 0.44 -7.23
N LEU A 32 -26.09 1.07 -6.06
CA LEU A 32 -25.25 0.79 -4.91
C LEU A 32 -25.45 -0.65 -4.42
N ASN A 33 -26.71 -1.08 -4.30
CA ASN A 33 -27.07 -2.44 -3.90
C ASN A 33 -26.60 -3.46 -4.94
N ALA A 34 -26.77 -3.20 -6.23
CA ALA A 34 -26.29 -4.08 -7.30
C ALA A 34 -24.75 -4.22 -7.28
N VAL A 35 -24.01 -3.13 -7.02
CA VAL A 35 -22.56 -3.18 -6.85
C VAL A 35 -22.18 -3.96 -5.59
N HIS A 36 -22.88 -3.75 -4.48
CA HIS A 36 -22.65 -4.47 -3.22
C HIS A 36 -22.90 -5.98 -3.37
N GLU A 37 -24.01 -6.37 -4.01
CA GLU A 37 -24.34 -7.76 -4.34
C GLU A 37 -23.33 -8.37 -5.32
N SER A 38 -22.88 -7.62 -6.33
CA SER A 38 -21.83 -8.08 -7.26
C SER A 38 -20.52 -8.34 -6.51
N ILE A 39 -20.10 -7.43 -5.63
CA ILE A 39 -18.90 -7.60 -4.80
C ILE A 39 -19.05 -8.83 -3.90
N GLY A 40 -20.20 -9.00 -3.25
CA GLY A 40 -20.50 -10.17 -2.42
C GLY A 40 -20.44 -11.48 -3.22
N SER A 41 -21.14 -11.54 -4.35
CA SER A 41 -21.17 -12.70 -5.25
C SER A 41 -19.78 -13.06 -5.77
N ASP A 42 -19.00 -12.07 -6.22
CA ASP A 42 -17.67 -12.29 -6.76
C ASP A 42 -16.66 -12.70 -5.67
N THR A 43 -16.81 -12.16 -4.46
CA THR A 43 -16.00 -12.57 -3.30
C THR A 43 -16.28 -14.04 -2.93
N VAL A 44 -17.55 -14.45 -2.89
CA VAL A 44 -17.93 -15.85 -2.61
C VAL A 44 -17.45 -16.78 -3.73
N LYS A 45 -17.67 -16.45 -5.00
CA LYS A 45 -17.18 -17.24 -6.15
C LYS A 45 -15.66 -17.37 -6.15
N THR A 46 -14.96 -16.30 -5.80
CA THR A 46 -13.50 -16.33 -5.66
C THR A 46 -13.11 -17.32 -4.56
N LEU A 47 -13.73 -17.26 -3.38
CA LEU A 47 -13.39 -18.13 -2.24
C LEU A 47 -13.63 -19.63 -2.52
N VAL A 48 -14.70 -19.98 -3.24
CA VAL A 48 -15.04 -21.38 -3.57
C VAL A 48 -14.06 -22.01 -4.57
N SER A 49 -13.46 -21.20 -5.46
CA SER A 49 -12.48 -21.67 -6.46
C SER A 49 -11.02 -21.51 -6.01
N PHE A 50 -10.81 -21.01 -4.79
CA PHE A 50 -9.48 -20.64 -4.30
C PHE A 50 -8.81 -21.80 -3.58
N PRO A 51 -7.52 -22.11 -3.88
CA PRO A 51 -6.82 -23.14 -3.13
C PRO A 51 -6.68 -22.72 -1.67
N LYS A 52 -7.00 -23.62 -0.73
CA LYS A 52 -7.04 -23.33 0.72
C LYS A 52 -5.74 -22.75 1.26
N SER A 53 -4.60 -23.16 0.70
CA SER A 53 -3.27 -22.69 1.05
C SER A 53 -3.04 -21.19 0.81
N PHE A 54 -3.90 -20.53 0.02
CA PHE A 54 -3.77 -19.11 -0.27
C PHE A 54 -4.73 -18.24 0.56
N ILE A 55 -5.73 -18.82 1.24
CA ILE A 55 -6.80 -18.06 1.93
C ILE A 55 -6.21 -17.04 2.92
N LEU A 56 -5.12 -17.40 3.60
CA LEU A 56 -4.43 -16.56 4.58
C LEU A 56 -3.77 -15.31 3.99
N LEU A 57 -3.63 -15.23 2.67
CA LEU A 57 -3.07 -14.09 1.94
C LEU A 57 -4.12 -13.03 1.59
N LEU A 58 -5.41 -13.40 1.57
CA LEU A 58 -6.51 -12.49 1.24
C LEU A 58 -6.51 -11.30 2.20
N GLY A 59 -6.58 -10.09 1.66
CA GLY A 59 -6.55 -8.85 2.45
C GLY A 59 -5.18 -8.47 3.03
N LYS A 60 -4.13 -9.28 2.81
CA LYS A 60 -2.74 -8.96 3.20
C LYS A 60 -1.85 -8.66 2.00
N VAL A 61 -2.07 -9.36 0.89
CA VAL A 61 -1.27 -9.29 -0.33
C VAL A 61 -2.17 -8.91 -1.51
N SER A 62 -1.59 -8.21 -2.49
CA SER A 62 -2.24 -7.79 -3.73
C SER A 62 -2.89 -8.97 -4.46
N SER A 63 -4.10 -8.75 -4.96
CA SER A 63 -4.84 -9.74 -5.74
C SER A 63 -4.12 -10.14 -7.03
N PHE A 64 -3.33 -9.24 -7.62
CA PHE A 64 -2.50 -9.54 -8.78
C PHE A 64 -1.44 -10.59 -8.47
N SER A 65 -0.65 -10.37 -7.41
CA SER A 65 0.42 -11.29 -7.00
C SER A 65 -0.12 -12.65 -6.54
N ILE A 66 -1.30 -12.67 -5.89
CA ILE A 66 -1.99 -13.90 -5.52
C ILE A 66 -2.39 -14.69 -6.77
N LYS A 67 -2.98 -14.04 -7.79
CA LYS A 67 -3.37 -14.69 -9.04
C LYS A 67 -2.16 -15.29 -9.77
N GLU A 68 -1.04 -14.57 -9.78
CA GLU A 68 0.18 -15.08 -10.40
C GLU A 68 0.76 -16.26 -9.62
N ALA A 69 0.78 -16.21 -8.29
CA ALA A 69 1.21 -17.34 -7.47
C ALA A 69 0.29 -18.58 -7.63
N ILE A 70 -1.02 -18.39 -7.85
CA ILE A 70 -1.94 -19.48 -8.20
C ILE A 70 -1.62 -20.05 -9.59
N ASN A 71 -1.24 -19.22 -10.56
CA ASN A 71 -0.78 -19.69 -11.85
C ASN A 71 0.48 -20.57 -11.67
N GLN A 72 1.44 -20.14 -10.85
CA GLN A 72 2.62 -20.94 -10.51
C GLN A 72 2.26 -22.26 -9.82
N PHE A 73 1.32 -22.24 -8.86
CA PHE A 73 0.82 -23.45 -8.21
C PHE A 73 0.26 -24.47 -9.22
N LYS A 74 -0.48 -24.01 -10.24
CA LYS A 74 -0.97 -24.89 -11.32
C LYS A 74 0.14 -25.47 -12.18
N GLN A 75 1.30 -24.81 -12.29
CA GLN A 75 2.44 -25.31 -13.06
C GLN A 75 3.28 -26.34 -12.29
N ILE A 76 3.06 -26.56 -10.99
CA ILE A 76 3.79 -27.55 -10.19
C ILE A 76 3.75 -28.93 -10.85
N LEU A 77 2.59 -29.34 -11.38
CA LEU A 77 2.40 -30.62 -12.07
C LEU A 77 3.23 -30.77 -13.35
N LYS A 78 3.78 -29.68 -13.89
CA LYS A 78 4.59 -29.63 -15.11
C LYS A 78 6.07 -29.35 -14.82
N LEU A 79 6.46 -29.29 -13.55
CA LEU A 79 7.85 -29.10 -13.19
C LEU A 79 8.66 -30.33 -13.60
N ASP A 80 9.83 -30.06 -14.17
CA ASP A 80 10.85 -31.05 -14.42
C ASP A 80 11.77 -31.10 -13.19
N PRO A 81 11.78 -32.19 -12.40
CA PRO A 81 12.57 -32.28 -11.18
C PRO A 81 14.08 -32.17 -11.43
N THR A 82 14.53 -32.41 -12.66
CA THR A 82 15.95 -32.36 -13.03
C THR A 82 16.43 -30.94 -13.33
N LYS A 83 15.51 -30.00 -13.56
CA LYS A 83 15.85 -28.61 -13.89
C LYS A 83 15.89 -27.75 -12.63
N PRO A 84 16.98 -27.01 -12.39
CA PRO A 84 17.04 -26.09 -11.26
C PRO A 84 16.09 -24.90 -11.47
N CYS A 85 15.58 -24.37 -10.36
CA CYS A 85 14.79 -23.15 -10.37
C CYS A 85 15.63 -21.97 -10.89
N SER A 86 15.13 -21.26 -11.91
CA SER A 86 15.80 -20.07 -12.46
C SER A 86 15.78 -18.88 -11.50
N GLN A 87 14.91 -18.92 -10.48
CA GLN A 87 14.64 -17.84 -9.52
C GLN A 87 14.20 -16.51 -10.16
N THR A 88 14.00 -16.46 -11.48
CA THR A 88 13.73 -15.23 -12.23
C THR A 88 12.44 -14.55 -11.76
N LEU A 89 11.39 -15.33 -11.50
CA LEU A 89 10.11 -14.78 -11.03
C LEU A 89 10.24 -14.20 -9.63
N THR A 90 10.89 -14.94 -8.72
CA THR A 90 11.04 -14.54 -7.32
C THR A 90 11.99 -13.37 -7.17
N LYS A 91 13.13 -13.35 -7.87
CA LYS A 91 14.08 -12.23 -7.84
C LYS A 91 13.65 -11.03 -8.68
N GLY A 92 13.02 -11.26 -9.83
CA GLY A 92 12.65 -10.21 -10.78
C GLY A 92 11.34 -9.51 -10.43
N ILE A 93 10.30 -10.27 -10.08
CA ILE A 93 8.96 -9.74 -9.81
C ILE A 93 8.62 -9.81 -8.32
N GLY A 94 9.32 -10.63 -7.53
CA GLY A 94 9.04 -10.75 -6.10
C GLY A 94 7.86 -11.65 -5.78
N ILE A 95 7.56 -12.62 -6.64
CA ILE A 95 6.46 -13.59 -6.48
C ILE A 95 7.05 -15.00 -6.37
N PRO A 96 6.55 -15.85 -5.46
CA PRO A 96 7.05 -17.20 -5.30
C PRO A 96 6.81 -18.02 -6.57
N CYS A 97 7.86 -18.70 -7.03
CA CYS A 97 7.80 -19.59 -8.19
C CYS A 97 7.20 -20.95 -7.82
N ALA A 98 6.83 -21.75 -8.83
CA ALA A 98 6.27 -23.08 -8.64
C ALA A 98 7.15 -23.99 -7.76
N HIS A 99 8.49 -23.92 -7.88
CA HIS A 99 9.42 -24.68 -7.03
C HIS A 99 9.31 -24.30 -5.56
N ARG A 100 9.27 -23.00 -5.23
CA ARG A 100 9.16 -22.52 -3.85
C ARG A 100 7.81 -22.90 -3.25
N ILE A 101 6.75 -22.82 -4.05
CA ILE A 101 5.41 -23.23 -3.60
C ILE A 101 5.38 -24.74 -3.34
N LEU A 102 6.00 -25.55 -4.20
CA LEU A 102 6.10 -27.00 -4.00
C LEU A 102 6.84 -27.35 -2.71
N GLU A 103 8.02 -26.76 -2.49
CA GLU A 103 8.83 -26.93 -1.26
C GLU A 103 7.98 -26.66 0.00
N LEU A 104 7.28 -25.52 0.04
CA LEU A 104 6.42 -25.17 1.17
C LEU A 104 5.27 -26.18 1.39
N LEU A 105 4.72 -26.75 0.31
CA LEU A 105 3.64 -27.73 0.41
C LEU A 105 4.14 -29.10 0.87
N GLU A 106 5.33 -29.52 0.42
CA GLU A 106 5.98 -30.76 0.85
C GLU A 106 6.33 -30.70 2.35
N ASP A 107 6.74 -29.53 2.83
CA ASP A 107 7.01 -29.26 4.25
C ASP A 107 5.74 -29.12 5.11
N GLY A 108 4.55 -29.27 4.52
CA GLY A 108 3.25 -29.07 5.19
C GLY A 108 3.01 -27.62 5.63
N SER A 109 3.79 -26.69 5.10
CA SER A 109 3.69 -25.26 5.35
C SER A 109 2.68 -24.60 4.40
N HIS A 110 2.40 -23.32 4.62
CA HIS A 110 1.50 -22.51 3.80
C HIS A 110 2.19 -21.24 3.33
N LEU A 111 1.71 -20.65 2.25
CA LEU A 111 2.20 -19.36 1.82
C LEU A 111 1.81 -18.28 2.85
N THR A 112 2.77 -17.44 3.16
CA THR A 112 2.64 -16.28 4.03
C THR A 112 2.89 -15.00 3.21
N PRO A 113 2.44 -13.82 3.68
CA PRO A 113 2.79 -12.56 3.03
C PRO A 113 4.29 -12.37 2.82
N GLU A 114 5.11 -12.92 3.72
CA GLU A 114 6.58 -12.84 3.70
C GLU A 114 7.21 -13.57 2.52
N ASP A 115 6.51 -14.54 1.92
CA ASP A 115 6.96 -15.20 0.68
C ASP A 115 6.82 -14.29 -0.55
N PHE A 116 6.16 -13.13 -0.40
CA PHE A 116 5.99 -12.11 -1.44
C PHE A 116 6.83 -10.88 -1.11
N HIS A 117 7.40 -10.27 -2.15
CA HIS A 117 8.13 -9.02 -1.99
C HIS A 117 7.21 -7.93 -1.39
N PRO A 118 7.73 -7.06 -0.50
CA PRO A 118 6.94 -6.04 0.20
C PRO A 118 6.09 -5.14 -0.70
N GLN A 119 6.52 -4.90 -1.94
CA GLN A 119 5.75 -4.13 -2.94
C GLN A 119 4.33 -4.66 -3.18
N TRP A 120 4.10 -5.95 -2.91
CA TRP A 120 2.81 -6.61 -3.08
C TRP A 120 1.96 -6.59 -1.83
N HIS A 121 2.48 -6.12 -0.69
CA HIS A 121 1.74 -6.09 0.56
C HIS A 121 0.73 -4.94 0.53
N LEU A 122 -0.52 -5.19 0.92
CA LEU A 122 -1.56 -4.16 0.89
C LEU A 122 -1.35 -3.06 1.95
N ARG A 123 -0.57 -3.35 2.98
CA ARG A 123 -0.12 -2.37 3.99
C ARG A 123 1.28 -1.82 3.70
N TYR A 124 1.78 -2.00 2.47
CA TYR A 124 3.08 -1.48 2.10
C TYR A 124 3.08 0.05 2.13
N ASN A 125 3.92 0.61 3.00
CA ASN A 125 4.18 2.03 3.04
C ASN A 125 5.67 2.27 2.77
N PRO A 126 6.06 2.65 1.54
CA PRO A 126 7.46 2.84 1.19
C PRO A 126 8.14 3.98 1.95
N LYS A 127 7.35 4.87 2.58
CA LYS A 127 7.86 5.96 3.44
C LYS A 127 8.10 5.52 4.89
N PHE A 128 7.60 4.34 5.28
CA PHE A 128 7.88 3.71 6.56
C PHE A 128 8.89 2.59 6.34
N VAL A 129 10.12 2.98 6.01
CA VAL A 129 11.25 2.16 6.37
C VAL A 129 11.30 2.24 7.89
N LYS A 130 11.06 1.13 8.59
CA LYS A 130 11.52 1.03 9.98
C LYS A 130 13.04 1.03 9.88
N THR A 131 13.64 2.21 9.82
CA THR A 131 15.04 2.33 10.19
C THR A 131 15.07 1.88 11.66
N ASP A 132 15.95 0.96 12.01
CA ASP A 132 16.27 0.65 13.41
C ASP A 132 16.96 1.86 14.08
N GLU A 133 16.48 3.07 13.81
CA GLU A 133 16.86 4.25 14.54
C GLU A 133 16.21 4.15 15.91
N PRO A 134 16.99 4.34 16.99
CA PRO A 134 16.46 4.27 18.34
C PRO A 134 15.29 5.26 18.44
N GLU A 135 14.19 4.78 19.00
CA GLU A 135 13.03 5.62 19.32
C GLU A 135 13.53 6.86 20.05
N LEU A 136 13.28 8.04 19.46
CA LEU A 136 13.69 9.31 20.04
C LEU A 136 12.99 9.47 21.38
N ASP A 137 13.75 9.38 22.47
CA ASP A 137 13.28 9.74 23.80
C ASP A 137 13.03 11.26 23.82
N LEU A 138 11.76 11.61 23.60
CA LEU A 138 11.30 13.00 23.53
C LEU A 138 11.64 13.77 24.81
N ASP A 139 11.62 13.11 25.97
CA ASP A 139 11.91 13.76 27.25
C ASP A 139 13.41 14.05 27.38
N ALA A 140 14.27 13.10 27.00
CA ALA A 140 15.71 13.30 26.98
C ALA A 140 16.13 14.42 26.01
N GLU A 141 15.56 14.42 24.81
CA GLU A 141 15.87 15.43 23.80
C GLU A 141 15.31 16.81 24.16
N MET A 142 14.08 16.91 24.69
CA MET A 142 13.55 18.19 25.20
C MET A 142 14.41 18.75 26.33
N LYS A 143 14.89 17.88 27.24
CA LYS A 143 15.76 18.30 28.34
C LYS A 143 17.09 18.85 27.81
N LYS A 144 17.67 18.21 26.81
CA LYS A 144 18.89 18.66 26.14
C LYS A 144 18.71 20.01 25.44
N ILE A 145 17.59 20.19 24.72
CA ILE A 145 17.25 21.48 24.09
C ILE A 145 17.11 22.57 25.15
N THR A 146 16.37 22.30 26.23
CA THR A 146 16.14 23.26 27.32
C THR A 146 17.46 23.67 27.99
N LEU A 147 18.36 22.70 28.22
CA LEU A 147 19.69 22.97 28.75
C LEU A 147 20.51 23.83 27.79
N SER A 148 20.56 23.50 26.50
CA SER A 148 21.31 24.29 25.52
C SER A 148 20.79 25.73 25.40
N LEU A 149 19.47 25.91 25.34
CA LEU A 149 18.85 27.24 25.23
C LEU A 149 18.97 28.05 26.53
N GLY A 150 19.08 27.41 27.69
CA GLY A 150 19.24 28.09 28.97
C GLY A 150 20.59 28.81 29.16
N HIS A 151 21.59 28.50 28.33
CA HIS A 151 22.91 29.14 28.37
C HIS A 151 23.15 30.13 27.23
N GLU A 152 22.14 30.38 26.40
CA GLU A 152 22.27 31.20 25.19
C GLU A 152 21.86 32.67 25.45
N GLU A 153 22.53 33.60 24.78
CA GLU A 153 22.24 35.03 24.91
C GLU A 153 20.86 35.41 24.32
N PRO A 154 20.13 36.38 24.92
CA PRO A 154 18.77 36.73 24.50
C PRO A 154 18.61 37.09 23.01
N GLU A 155 19.62 37.73 22.41
CA GLU A 155 19.61 38.12 20.99
C GLU A 155 19.76 36.89 20.05
N GLN A 156 20.50 35.88 20.50
CA GLN A 156 20.68 34.62 19.76
C GLN A 156 19.44 33.75 19.86
N LEU A 157 18.75 33.75 21.01
CA LEU A 157 17.48 33.02 21.20
C LEU A 157 16.41 33.45 20.19
N ALA A 158 16.25 34.75 19.96
CA ALA A 158 15.30 35.26 18.96
C ALA A 158 15.66 34.79 17.54
N THR A 159 16.95 34.72 17.23
CA THR A 159 17.44 34.23 15.93
C THR A 159 17.17 32.74 15.76
N ILE A 160 17.44 31.94 16.80
CA ILE A 160 17.19 30.49 16.81
C ILE A 160 15.70 30.18 16.66
N ILE A 161 14.84 30.87 17.41
CA ILE A 161 13.38 30.70 17.33
C ILE A 161 12.87 30.99 15.92
N ASN A 162 13.36 32.07 15.30
CA ASN A 162 13.02 32.40 13.92
C ASN A 162 13.49 31.32 12.94
N GLN A 163 14.69 30.75 13.12
CA GLN A 163 15.16 29.64 12.30
C GLN A 163 14.29 28.39 12.45
N ILE A 164 13.87 28.06 13.68
CA ILE A 164 12.94 26.95 13.94
C ILE A 164 11.62 27.18 13.19
N HIS A 165 11.07 28.40 13.22
CA HIS A 165 9.86 28.74 12.47
C HIS A 165 10.04 28.58 10.96
N GLN A 166 11.20 28.95 10.40
CA GLN A 166 11.49 28.74 8.96
C GLN A 166 11.60 27.24 8.62
N ILE A 167 12.17 26.42 9.50
CA ILE A 167 12.26 24.96 9.30
C ILE A 167 10.86 24.34 9.34
N VAL A 168 10.03 24.70 10.32
CA VAL A 168 8.65 24.20 10.46
C VAL A 168 7.78 24.62 9.26
N ALA A 169 7.98 25.84 8.75
CA ALA A 169 7.29 26.33 7.55
C ALA A 169 7.82 25.72 6.24
N GLY A 170 8.90 24.92 6.28
CA GLY A 170 9.54 24.33 5.10
C GLY A 170 10.21 25.37 4.18
N THR A 171 10.54 26.55 4.71
CA THR A 171 11.12 27.69 3.98
C THR A 171 12.62 27.86 4.23
N ASN A 172 13.26 26.90 4.90
CA ASN A 172 14.69 26.92 5.16
C ASN A 172 15.50 26.76 3.86
N THR A 173 16.22 27.81 3.46
CA THR A 173 17.17 27.76 2.34
C THR A 173 18.44 27.03 2.77
N MET A 174 18.43 25.70 2.68
CA MET A 174 19.62 24.90 2.94
C MET A 174 20.65 25.14 1.82
N SER A 175 21.58 26.07 2.03
CA SER A 175 22.77 26.18 1.19
C SER A 175 23.65 24.97 1.45
N ARG A 176 23.58 23.97 0.56
CA ARG A 176 24.47 22.82 0.54
C ARG A 176 25.89 23.32 0.33
N GLN A 177 26.65 23.53 1.41
CA GLN A 177 28.09 23.74 1.29
C GLN A 177 28.73 22.42 0.83
N ILE A 178 29.01 22.33 -0.46
CA ILE A 178 29.82 21.27 -1.04
C ILE A 178 31.27 21.53 -0.55
N PRO A 179 31.94 20.56 0.10
CA PRO A 179 33.35 20.70 0.44
C PRO A 179 34.16 20.84 -0.84
N LYS A 180 34.99 21.88 -0.94
CA LYS A 180 35.97 22.00 -2.03
C LYS A 180 36.94 20.83 -1.92
N VAL A 181 36.85 19.89 -2.85
CA VAL A 181 37.87 18.87 -3.08
C VAL A 181 39.10 19.60 -3.62
N GLY A 182 40.18 19.61 -2.84
CA GLY A 182 41.49 20.05 -3.30
C GLY A 182 41.98 19.10 -4.40
N HIS A 183 42.34 19.65 -5.55
CA HIS A 183 43.11 18.93 -6.55
C HIS A 183 44.61 19.21 -6.37
N PRO A 184 45.48 18.24 -6.74
CA PRO A 184 46.91 18.21 -6.41
C PRO A 184 47.74 19.29 -7.10
#